data_AF-A7N5K5-F1
#
_entry.id   AF-A7N5K5-F1
#
_cell.length_a   1.000
_cell.length_b   1.000
_cell.length_c   1.000
_cell.angle_alpha   90.00
_cell.angle_beta   90.00
_cell.angle_gamma   90.00
#
_symmetry.space_group_name_H-M   'P 1'
#
loop_
_entity.id
_entity.type
_entity.pdbx_description
1 polymer ?
#
loop_
_entity_poly.entity_id
_entity_poly.type
_entity_poly.pdbx_seq_one_letter_code
_entity_poly.pdbx_strand_id
1 'polypeptide(L)'
;MLFNNHSIFGQFGFLSELRNKAQETLYFSGDSAYDSHFAQIAQRCGPIDIACLEVAADVKGNQGYPVENWGHMQAHHTVRAFKDLQAKKLLPVHWATYELFTHKWDEPIEDLIEHCQADHIELITPMAGESFYVAKEYKNKPWWQANKLCEQARNIRV
;
A
#
# COMPACT_ATOMS: atom_id res chain seq x y z
N MET A 1 1.11 16.25 23.05
CA MET A 1 0.00 17.21 23.19
C MET A 1 -1.25 16.41 23.56
N LEU A 2 -2.12 17.02 24.37
CA LEU A 2 -3.23 16.40 25.10
C LEU A 2 -4.34 15.89 24.17
N PHE A 3 -4.79 14.65 24.37
CA PHE A 3 -5.94 14.06 23.67
C PHE A 3 -7.24 14.40 24.42
N ASN A 4 -8.22 14.95 23.70
CA ASN A 4 -9.63 14.93 24.08
C ASN A 4 -10.49 15.09 22.82
N ASN A 5 -11.11 14.00 22.35
CA ASN A 5 -12.46 14.02 21.80
C ASN A 5 -12.99 12.60 21.64
N HIS A 6 -14.20 12.39 22.12
CA HIS A 6 -14.95 11.14 22.08
C HIS A 6 -15.34 10.80 20.65
N SER A 7 -14.51 9.99 19.99
CA SER A 7 -14.77 9.06 18.88
C SER A 7 -13.40 8.56 18.44
N ILE A 8 -13.04 7.33 18.79
CA ILE A 8 -11.79 6.71 18.34
C ILE A 8 -11.95 6.38 16.85
N PHE A 9 -11.54 7.29 15.97
CA PHE A 9 -10.89 6.89 14.72
C PHE A 9 -9.50 6.37 15.10
N GLY A 10 -9.53 5.18 15.71
CA GLY A 10 -8.34 4.46 16.09
C GLY A 10 -7.81 3.74 14.88
N GLN A 11 -6.51 3.87 14.66
CA GLN A 11 -5.70 2.91 13.94
C GLN A 11 -6.14 1.49 14.34
N PHE A 12 -6.93 0.82 13.50
CA PHE A 12 -7.05 -0.63 13.54
C PHE A 12 -5.84 -1.21 12.81
N GLY A 13 -4.65 -0.86 13.29
CA GLY A 13 -3.50 -1.72 13.16
C GLY A 13 -3.77 -2.90 14.07
N PHE A 14 -4.54 -3.88 13.59
CA PHE A 14 -4.39 -5.22 14.14
C PHE A 14 -2.95 -5.61 13.81
N LEU A 15 -2.04 -5.40 14.77
CA LEU A 15 -0.98 -6.37 15.00
C LEU A 15 -1.68 -7.65 15.45
N SER A 16 -2.38 -8.31 14.53
CA SER A 16 -2.54 -9.74 14.65
C SER A 16 -1.14 -10.26 14.37
N GLU A 17 -0.34 -10.37 15.41
CA GLU A 17 0.86 -11.17 15.39
C GLU A 17 0.39 -12.62 15.21
N LEU A 18 -0.07 -12.96 14.00
CA LEU A 18 -0.42 -14.30 13.59
C LEU A 18 0.89 -15.04 13.39
N ARG A 19 1.57 -15.31 14.49
CA ARG A 19 2.68 -16.26 14.53
C ARG A 19 2.09 -17.63 14.24
N ASN A 20 2.09 -18.03 12.98
CA ASN A 20 1.82 -19.42 12.63
C ASN A 20 3.00 -20.30 13.16
N LYS A 21 2.88 -21.62 13.09
CA LYS A 21 3.95 -22.56 13.51
C LYS A 21 5.29 -22.36 12.78
N ALA A 22 5.33 -21.57 11.71
CA ALA A 22 6.50 -21.22 10.89
C ALA A 22 7.04 -19.79 11.13
N GLN A 23 6.52 -19.03 12.10
CA GLN A 23 7.02 -17.70 12.53
C GLN A 23 7.03 -16.59 11.46
N GLU A 24 6.05 -16.54 10.55
CA GLU A 24 5.89 -15.39 9.64
C GLU A 24 5.26 -14.19 10.35
N THR A 25 5.70 -12.98 10.00
CA THR A 25 5.20 -11.70 10.53
C THR A 25 4.46 -10.89 9.48
N LEU A 26 3.25 -10.45 9.81
CA LEU A 26 2.43 -9.59 8.98
C LEU A 26 2.16 -8.28 9.71
N TYR A 27 2.33 -7.16 9.01
CA TYR A 27 1.92 -5.85 9.48
C TYR A 27 0.80 -5.31 8.60
N PHE A 28 -0.22 -4.70 9.21
CA PHE A 28 -1.31 -4.04 8.49
C PHE A 28 -1.44 -2.61 9.01
N SER A 29 -1.26 -1.61 8.14
CA SER A 29 -1.28 -0.20 8.57
C SER A 29 -2.66 0.28 8.98
N GLY A 30 -3.70 -0.17 8.28
CA GLY A 30 -4.95 0.58 8.18
C GLY A 30 -4.71 1.95 7.54
N ASP A 31 -5.62 2.87 7.79
CA ASP A 31 -5.51 4.26 7.34
C ASP A 31 -4.59 5.01 8.33
N SER A 32 -3.44 5.47 7.86
CA SER A 32 -2.40 6.16 8.61
C SER A 32 -1.54 7.06 7.72
N ALA A 33 -1.16 8.23 8.24
CA ALA A 33 -0.14 9.06 7.62
C ALA A 33 1.27 8.58 7.97
N TYR A 34 2.26 8.92 7.14
CA TYR A 34 3.65 8.58 7.42
C TYR A 34 4.22 9.33 8.64
N ASP A 35 4.82 8.59 9.58
CA ASP A 35 5.61 9.12 10.70
C ASP A 35 6.58 8.03 11.22
N SER A 36 7.44 8.41 12.15
CA SER A 36 8.43 7.59 12.87
C SER A 36 7.90 6.30 13.53
N HIS A 37 6.59 6.14 13.66
CA HIS A 37 5.98 4.96 14.28
C HIS A 37 6.29 3.66 13.51
N PHE A 38 6.45 3.72 12.17
CA PHE A 38 6.85 2.56 11.36
C PHE A 38 8.24 2.02 11.77
N ALA A 39 9.22 2.91 11.96
CA ALA A 39 10.55 2.54 12.43
C ALA A 39 10.51 2.00 13.88
N GLN A 40 9.67 2.60 14.73
CA GLN A 40 9.48 2.12 16.10
C GLN A 40 8.87 0.71 16.15
N ILE A 41 7.99 0.38 15.20
CA ILE A 41 7.42 -0.98 15.07
C ILE A 41 8.51 -1.98 14.71
N ALA A 42 9.32 -1.70 13.68
CA ALA A 42 10.44 -2.58 13.32
C ALA A 42 11.43 -2.78 14.48
N GLN A 43 11.71 -1.72 15.25
CA GLN A 43 12.58 -1.81 16.42
C GLN A 43 12.04 -2.77 17.50
N ARG A 44 10.71 -2.84 17.67
CA ARG A 44 10.06 -3.66 18.69
C ARG A 44 9.79 -5.09 18.23
N CYS A 45 9.36 -5.25 16.98
CA CYS A 45 8.88 -6.52 16.45
C CYS A 45 9.96 -7.27 15.63
N GLY A 46 11.02 -6.58 15.22
CA GLY A 46 11.97 -7.08 14.22
C GLY A 46 11.44 -6.88 12.78
N PRO A 47 12.19 -7.37 11.78
CA PRO A 47 11.81 -7.27 10.37
C PRO A 47 10.48 -7.94 10.09
N ILE A 48 9.67 -7.34 9.21
CA ILE A 48 8.35 -7.83 8.83
C ILE A 48 8.43 -8.67 7.54
N ASP A 49 7.78 -9.83 7.48
CA ASP A 49 7.78 -10.63 6.25
C ASP A 49 6.87 -10.04 5.17
N ILE A 50 5.70 -9.54 5.55
CA ILE A 50 4.79 -8.84 4.64
C ILE A 50 4.14 -7.63 5.31
N ALA A 51 4.23 -6.47 4.66
CA ALA A 51 3.57 -5.25 5.08
C ALA A 51 2.40 -4.93 4.15
N CYS A 52 1.19 -4.94 4.70
CA CYS A 52 -0.02 -4.46 4.06
C CYS A 52 -0.15 -2.96 4.35
N LEU A 53 0.22 -2.12 3.39
CA LEU A 53 0.25 -0.67 3.55
C LEU A 53 -0.72 -0.01 2.58
N GLU A 54 -1.45 0.99 3.05
CA GLU A 54 -2.29 1.79 2.18
C GLU A 54 -1.46 2.57 1.14
N VAL A 55 -2.10 2.97 0.06
CA VAL A 55 -1.51 3.84 -0.94
C VAL A 55 -2.55 4.73 -1.60
N ALA A 56 -2.23 6.03 -1.66
CA ALA A 56 -2.90 7.03 -2.47
C ALA A 56 -1.97 7.52 -3.60
N ALA A 57 -2.56 8.13 -4.63
CA ALA A 57 -1.81 8.73 -5.73
C ALA A 57 -0.91 9.89 -5.26
N ASP A 58 0.23 10.07 -5.93
CA ASP A 58 1.09 11.21 -5.72
C ASP A 58 0.45 12.50 -6.27
N VAL A 59 0.84 13.63 -5.67
CA VAL A 59 0.51 14.95 -6.20
C VAL A 59 1.47 15.24 -7.35
N LYS A 60 0.94 15.48 -8.55
CA LYS A 60 1.73 15.69 -9.78
C LYS A 60 1.35 17.02 -10.42
N GLY A 61 2.32 17.91 -10.63
CA GLY A 61 2.09 19.16 -11.37
C GLY A 61 0.94 20.03 -10.83
N ASN A 62 0.79 20.11 -9.50
CA ASN A 62 -0.33 20.74 -8.77
C ASN A 62 -1.71 20.10 -8.99
N GLN A 63 -1.76 18.88 -9.53
CA GLN A 63 -2.96 18.04 -9.60
C GLN A 63 -2.90 16.96 -8.51
N GLY A 64 -4.06 16.62 -7.95
CA GLY A 64 -4.18 15.75 -6.78
C GLY A 64 -4.23 16.54 -5.46
N TYR A 65 -4.35 15.82 -4.35
CA TYR A 65 -4.43 16.41 -3.00
C TYR A 65 -3.34 15.82 -2.11
N PRO A 66 -2.61 16.64 -1.33
CA PRO A 66 -1.72 16.14 -0.29
C PRO A 66 -2.56 15.50 0.80
N VAL A 67 -2.42 14.18 0.97
CA VAL A 67 -3.29 13.36 1.82
C VAL A 67 -2.71 13.13 3.23
N GLU A 68 -1.48 13.58 3.51
CA GLU A 68 -0.79 13.28 4.77
C GLU A 68 -1.51 13.90 5.97
N ASN A 69 -2.04 15.12 5.82
CA ASN A 69 -2.83 15.79 6.86
C ASN A 69 -4.20 15.15 7.09
N TRP A 70 -4.57 14.16 6.28
CA TRP A 70 -5.84 13.43 6.34
C TRP A 70 -5.66 12.00 6.84
N GLY A 71 -4.46 11.65 7.28
CA GLY A 71 -4.19 10.31 7.80
C GLY A 71 -3.96 9.27 6.72
N HIS A 72 -3.40 9.66 5.57
CA HIS A 72 -3.14 8.76 4.44
C HIS A 72 -1.71 8.89 3.91
N MET A 73 -1.27 7.93 3.10
CA MET A 73 0.05 7.90 2.49
C MET A 73 -0.01 7.98 0.97
N GLN A 74 0.70 8.94 0.39
CA GLN A 74 1.04 8.90 -1.04
C GLN A 74 2.03 7.77 -1.33
N ALA A 75 2.17 7.35 -2.58
CA ALA A 75 3.01 6.23 -2.98
C ALA A 75 4.45 6.31 -2.42
N HIS A 76 5.08 7.48 -2.45
CA HIS A 76 6.42 7.67 -1.88
C HIS A 76 6.46 7.52 -0.35
N HIS A 77 5.39 7.93 0.36
CA HIS A 77 5.24 7.71 1.80
C HIS A 77 5.07 6.23 2.12
N THR A 78 4.30 5.49 1.33
CA THR A 78 4.12 4.04 1.47
C THR A 78 5.46 3.31 1.33
N VAL A 79 6.28 3.68 0.34
CA VAL A 79 7.63 3.11 0.18
C VAL A 79 8.54 3.46 1.37
N ARG A 80 8.44 4.67 1.90
CA ARG A 80 9.18 5.07 3.10
C ARG A 80 8.77 4.25 4.33
N ALA A 81 7.47 4.08 4.55
CA ALA A 81 6.93 3.24 5.63
C ALA A 81 7.37 1.78 5.49
N PHE A 82 7.34 1.22 4.28
CA PHE A 82 7.82 -0.13 3.98
C PHE A 82 9.29 -0.34 4.39
N LYS A 83 10.16 0.62 4.04
CA LYS A 83 11.58 0.59 4.39
C LYS A 83 11.80 0.70 5.89
N ASP A 84 11.09 1.61 6.55
CA ASP A 84 11.20 1.81 8.00
C ASP A 84 10.69 0.59 8.79
N LEU A 85 9.72 -0.14 8.26
CA LEU A 85 9.27 -1.44 8.79
C LEU A 85 10.29 -2.57 8.59
N GLN A 86 11.35 -2.34 7.80
CA GLN A 86 12.28 -3.39 7.35
C GLN A 86 11.53 -4.59 6.75
N ALA A 87 10.45 -4.30 6.03
CA ALA A 87 9.59 -5.32 5.47
C ALA A 87 10.24 -6.00 4.27
N LYS A 88 9.95 -7.29 4.05
CA LYS A 88 10.47 -8.04 2.89
C LYS A 88 9.57 -7.87 1.67
N LYS A 89 8.25 -7.91 1.87
CA LYS A 89 7.25 -7.82 0.80
C LYS A 89 6.21 -6.75 1.07
N LEU A 90 5.83 -5.99 0.05
CA LEU A 90 4.82 -4.95 0.12
C LEU A 90 3.53 -5.43 -0.54
N LEU A 91 2.42 -5.43 0.21
CA LEU A 91 1.07 -5.63 -0.32
C LEU A 91 0.31 -4.29 -0.24
N PRO A 92 0.09 -3.59 -1.35
CA PRO A 92 -0.66 -2.34 -1.32
C PRO A 92 -2.14 -2.62 -1.07
N VAL A 93 -2.71 -1.88 -0.12
CA VAL A 93 -4.15 -1.88 0.19
C VAL A 93 -4.73 -0.47 -0.02
N HIS A 94 -6.04 -0.30 0.20
CA HIS A 94 -6.73 0.99 0.05
C HIS A 94 -6.83 1.56 -1.38
N TRP A 95 -6.56 0.74 -2.39
CA TRP A 95 -6.71 1.11 -3.80
C TRP A 95 -7.72 0.20 -4.53
N ALA A 96 -8.13 0.59 -5.74
CA ALA A 96 -9.01 -0.17 -6.65
C ALA A 96 -10.38 -0.62 -6.12
N THR A 97 -10.89 -0.02 -5.05
CA THR A 97 -12.22 -0.35 -4.50
C THR A 97 -13.20 0.82 -4.55
N TYR A 98 -12.76 2.03 -4.17
CA TYR A 98 -13.60 3.24 -4.17
C TYR A 98 -12.82 4.44 -4.73
N GLU A 99 -13.48 5.27 -5.53
CA GLU A 99 -12.94 6.56 -5.99
C GLU A 99 -13.19 7.62 -4.91
N LEU A 100 -12.26 7.74 -3.96
CA LEU A 100 -12.36 8.70 -2.85
C LEU A 100 -11.73 10.07 -3.16
N PHE A 101 -11.03 10.18 -4.29
CA PHE A 101 -10.26 11.35 -4.69
C PHE A 101 -10.36 11.56 -6.21
N THR A 102 -9.78 12.66 -6.70
CA THR A 102 -9.92 13.11 -8.10
C THR A 102 -8.95 12.47 -9.09
N HIS A 103 -8.06 11.58 -8.63
CA HIS A 103 -7.16 10.82 -9.52
C HIS A 103 -7.90 9.65 -10.17
N LYS A 104 -7.39 9.10 -11.28
CA LYS A 104 -7.93 7.85 -11.83
C LYS A 104 -7.73 6.72 -10.82
N TRP A 105 -8.68 5.79 -10.76
CA TRP A 105 -8.69 4.71 -9.78
C TRP A 105 -7.41 3.84 -9.74
N ASP A 106 -6.64 3.78 -10.84
CA ASP A 106 -5.41 3.00 -11.00
C ASP A 106 -4.12 3.83 -10.86
N GLU A 107 -4.19 5.15 -10.75
CA GLU A 107 -3.02 6.00 -10.49
C GLU A 107 -2.24 5.63 -9.22
N PRO A 108 -2.87 5.29 -8.07
CA PRO A 108 -2.14 4.93 -6.85
C PRO A 108 -1.19 3.74 -7.04
N ILE A 109 -1.61 2.72 -7.80
CA ILE A 109 -0.77 1.54 -8.04
C ILE A 109 0.31 1.82 -9.09
N GLU A 110 0.01 2.63 -10.10
CA GLU A 110 0.99 3.03 -11.10
C GLU A 110 2.14 3.81 -10.45
N ASP A 111 1.82 4.79 -9.60
CA ASP A 111 2.80 5.56 -8.84
C ASP A 111 3.62 4.67 -7.92
N LEU A 112 2.97 3.76 -7.21
CA LEU A 112 3.67 2.85 -6.31
C LEU A 112 4.64 1.93 -7.03
N ILE A 113 4.29 1.46 -8.23
CA ILE A 113 5.19 0.63 -9.05
C ILE A 113 6.43 1.41 -9.45
N GLU A 114 6.29 2.68 -9.85
CA GLU A 114 7.43 3.53 -10.19
C GLU A 114 8.41 3.65 -9.01
N HIS A 115 7.90 3.94 -7.80
CA HIS A 115 8.74 4.02 -6.59
C HIS A 115 9.34 2.66 -6.21
N CYS A 116 8.57 1.58 -6.28
CA CYS A 116 9.05 0.24 -5.93
C CYS A 116 10.15 -0.25 -6.89
N GLN A 117 10.06 0.07 -8.18
CA GLN A 117 11.10 -0.25 -9.16
C GLN A 117 12.39 0.50 -8.89
N ALA A 118 12.31 1.79 -8.53
CA ALA A 118 13.49 2.58 -8.18
C ALA A 118 14.23 2.00 -6.97
N ASP A 119 13.49 1.42 -6.02
CA ASP A 119 14.02 0.92 -4.75
C ASP A 119 14.17 -0.60 -4.67
N HIS A 120 13.92 -1.34 -5.76
CA HIS A 120 14.00 -2.81 -5.82
C HIS A 120 13.12 -3.52 -4.78
N ILE A 121 11.91 -3.00 -4.55
CA ILE A 121 10.95 -3.51 -3.56
C ILE A 121 10.16 -4.69 -4.15
N GLU A 122 10.05 -5.79 -3.40
CA GLU A 122 9.18 -6.93 -3.76
C GLU A 122 7.71 -6.56 -3.50
N LEU A 123 7.06 -6.04 -4.54
CA LEU A 123 5.63 -5.74 -4.53
C LEU A 123 4.81 -7.01 -4.83
N ILE A 124 3.71 -7.22 -4.10
CA ILE A 124 2.72 -8.29 -4.36
C ILE A 124 1.37 -7.63 -4.65
N THR A 125 0.77 -7.92 -5.81
CA THR A 125 -0.50 -7.34 -6.26
C THR A 125 -1.50 -8.43 -6.67
N PRO A 126 -2.02 -9.23 -5.72
CA PRO A 126 -3.01 -10.24 -6.03
C PRO A 126 -4.30 -9.60 -6.55
N MET A 127 -5.04 -10.33 -7.39
CA MET A 127 -6.37 -9.88 -7.79
C MET A 127 -7.33 -9.95 -6.59
N ALA A 128 -8.35 -9.10 -6.55
CA ALA A 128 -9.38 -9.16 -5.50
C ALA A 128 -9.97 -10.58 -5.40
N GLY A 129 -9.87 -11.20 -4.22
CA GLY A 129 -10.30 -12.57 -3.96
C GLY A 129 -9.25 -13.67 -4.24
N GLU A 130 -8.08 -13.33 -4.78
CA GLU A 130 -6.98 -14.26 -4.98
C GLU A 130 -6.24 -14.55 -3.66
N SER A 131 -5.97 -15.84 -3.41
CA SER A 131 -5.17 -16.27 -2.27
C SER A 131 -3.72 -16.54 -2.68
N PHE A 132 -2.77 -16.19 -1.82
CA PHE A 132 -1.35 -16.48 -2.01
C PHE A 132 -0.69 -16.90 -0.70
N TYR A 133 0.56 -17.37 -0.79
CA TYR A 133 1.36 -17.77 0.38
C TYR A 133 2.54 -16.81 0.53
N VAL A 134 2.73 -16.24 1.73
CA VAL A 134 3.80 -15.27 2.02
C VAL A 134 5.19 -15.87 1.78
N ALA A 135 5.45 -17.08 2.30
CA ALA A 135 6.70 -17.81 2.10
C ALA A 135 7.04 -18.19 0.64
N LYS A 136 6.11 -18.05 -0.32
CA LYS A 136 6.35 -18.41 -1.73
C LYS A 136 6.60 -17.18 -2.58
N GLU A 137 7.34 -17.37 -3.67
CA GLU A 137 7.42 -16.37 -4.73
C GLU A 137 6.00 -16.13 -5.29
N TYR A 138 5.65 -14.86 -5.48
CA TYR A 138 4.38 -14.47 -6.09
C TYR A 138 4.63 -13.78 -7.43
N LYS A 139 3.91 -14.21 -8.47
CA LYS A 139 4.04 -13.66 -9.83
C LYS A 139 2.89 -12.70 -10.10
N ASN A 140 3.18 -11.41 -10.02
CA ASN A 140 2.20 -10.37 -10.29
C ASN A 140 1.64 -10.45 -11.71
N LYS A 141 0.33 -10.25 -11.81
CA LYS A 141 -0.37 -9.97 -13.07
C LYS A 141 -0.94 -8.56 -12.96
N PRO A 142 -0.66 -7.65 -13.90
CA PRO A 142 -1.20 -6.29 -13.85
C PRO A 142 -2.68 -6.28 -14.24
N TRP A 143 -3.52 -6.88 -13.39
CA TRP A 143 -4.93 -7.12 -13.68
C TRP A 143 -5.72 -5.81 -13.88
N TRP A 144 -5.25 -4.70 -13.30
CA TRP A 144 -5.84 -3.36 -13.51
C TRP A 144 -5.64 -2.82 -14.92
N GLN A 145 -4.67 -3.35 -15.68
CA GLN A 145 -4.37 -2.93 -17.06
C GLN A 145 -5.17 -3.70 -18.12
N ALA A 146 -5.91 -4.75 -17.75
CA ALA A 146 -6.59 -5.64 -18.69
C ALA A 146 -7.57 -4.91 -19.63
N ASN A 147 -8.21 -3.83 -19.15
CA ASN A 147 -9.15 -3.04 -19.96
C ASN A 147 -8.47 -1.98 -20.84
N LYS A 148 -7.28 -1.48 -20.48
CA LYS A 148 -6.54 -0.49 -21.28
C LYS A 148 -6.17 -1.03 -22.67
N LEU A 149 -5.82 -2.32 -22.74
CA LEU A 149 -5.53 -3.01 -24.01
C LEU A 149 -6.77 -3.12 -24.91
N CYS A 150 -7.97 -3.25 -24.33
CA CYS A 150 -9.22 -3.33 -25.08
C CYS A 150 -9.66 -1.96 -25.62
N GLU A 151 -9.43 -0.89 -24.87
CA GLU A 151 -9.71 0.49 -25.31
C GLU A 151 -8.74 0.99 -26.38
N GLN A 152 -7.44 0.70 -26.24
CA GLN A 152 -6.44 1.02 -27.25
C GLN A 152 -6.73 0.30 -28.59
N ALA A 153 -7.15 -0.97 -28.53
CA ALA A 153 -7.53 -1.73 -29.73
C ALA A 153 -8.80 -1.20 -30.43
N ARG A 154 -9.69 -0.51 -29.70
CA ARG A 154 -10.87 0.17 -30.27
C ARG A 154 -10.51 1.49 -30.94
N ASN A 155 -9.56 2.24 -30.37
CA ASN A 155 -9.13 3.55 -30.91
C ASN A 155 -8.23 3.46 -32.15
N ILE A 156 -7.70 2.28 -32.49
CA ILE A 156 -6.93 2.03 -33.72
C ILE A 156 -7.86 1.72 -34.92
N ARG A 157 -9.16 1.54 -34.70
CA ARG A 157 -10.17 1.40 -35.76
C ARG A 157 -10.87 2.72 -36.04
N VAL A 158 -10.14 3.70 -36.58
CA VAL A 158 -10.70 4.90 -37.22
C VAL A 158 -9.98 5.13 -38.53
#